data_AF-A0A356T760-F1
#
_entry.id   AF-A0A356T760-F1
#
_cell.length_a   1.000
_cell.length_b   1.000
_cell.length_c   1.000
_cell.angle_alpha   90.00
_cell.angle_beta   90.00
_cell.angle_gamma   90.00
#
_symmetry.space_group_name_H-M   'P 1'
#
loop_
_entity.id
_entity.type
_entity.pdbx_description
1 polymer ?
#
loop_
_entity_poly.entity_id
_entity_poly.type
_entity_poly.pdbx_seq_one_letter_code
_entity_poly.pdbx_strand_id
1 'polypeptide(L)'
;MEWSRRQGRIAAAAALGIVAVLAFARLNAFGIWDPWELSVADLARQLAAGEAGALDRPPLTVWLIAQGFTLFGIHEWSGRLPMAMSGLGAVALCFWLVARFAGRRAGTWAALVAGSSPLFLFNARQMLGAAPGFLTSAAVFLCAMSAVFLPAHPAADEKRRRLALGLWLAGLAVSVVLAAMTSGVLLGVAPPLLAAGVAIAA
;
A
#
# COMPACT_ATOMS: atom_id res chain seq x y z
N MET A 1 -13.39 3.01 -27.45
CA MET A 1 -13.65 1.60 -27.09
C MET A 1 -13.87 1.51 -25.58
N GLU A 2 -15.13 1.49 -25.17
CA GLU A 2 -15.53 1.29 -23.78
C GLU A 2 -15.58 -0.21 -23.47
N TRP A 3 -14.99 -0.63 -22.34
CA TRP A 3 -15.09 -2.02 -21.89
C TRP A 3 -16.45 -2.29 -21.28
N SER A 4 -17.02 -3.47 -21.54
CA SER A 4 -18.19 -3.90 -20.78
C SER A 4 -17.83 -4.07 -19.29
N ARG A 5 -18.81 -3.90 -18.40
CA ARG A 5 -18.61 -4.05 -16.93
C ARG A 5 -17.95 -5.39 -16.57
N ARG A 6 -18.30 -6.46 -17.29
CA ARG A 6 -17.71 -7.79 -17.10
C ARG A 6 -16.24 -7.83 -17.55
N GLN A 7 -15.94 -7.33 -18.75
CA GLN A 7 -14.56 -7.26 -19.27
C GLN A 7 -13.64 -6.45 -18.34
N GLY A 8 -14.10 -5.28 -17.88
CA GLY A 8 -13.31 -4.45 -16.95
C GLY A 8 -13.16 -5.02 -15.53
N ARG A 9 -13.94 -6.02 -15.14
CA ARG A 9 -13.72 -6.78 -13.89
C ARG A 9 -12.69 -7.87 -14.09
N ILE A 10 -12.82 -8.62 -15.18
CA ILE A 10 -11.89 -9.69 -15.53
C ILE A 10 -10.49 -9.12 -15.76
N ALA A 11 -10.36 -8.02 -16.52
CA ALA A 11 -9.07 -7.40 -16.80
C ALA A 11 -8.39 -6.88 -15.52
N ALA A 12 -9.14 -6.23 -14.62
CA ALA A 12 -8.62 -5.77 -13.35
C ALA A 12 -8.18 -6.93 -12.44
N ALA A 13 -8.99 -7.99 -12.35
CA ALA A 13 -8.66 -9.19 -11.58
C ALA A 13 -7.43 -9.90 -12.15
N ALA A 14 -7.32 -10.01 -13.47
CA ALA A 14 -6.15 -10.58 -14.13
C ALA A 14 -4.89 -9.72 -13.87
N ALA A 15 -4.99 -8.39 -13.96
CA ALA A 15 -3.87 -7.50 -13.67
C ALA A 15 -3.38 -7.66 -12.22
N LEU A 16 -4.28 -7.60 -11.24
CA LEU A 16 -3.92 -7.81 -9.84
C LEU A 16 -3.41 -9.23 -9.58
N GLY A 17 -3.96 -10.23 -10.27
CA GLY A 17 -3.49 -11.61 -10.23
C GLY A 17 -2.07 -11.76 -10.74
N ILE A 18 -1.71 -11.12 -11.86
CA ILE A 18 -0.34 -11.09 -12.39
C ILE A 18 0.60 -10.44 -11.37
N VAL A 19 0.23 -9.30 -10.81
CA VAL A 19 1.04 -8.60 -9.80
C VAL A 19 1.20 -9.45 -8.54
N ALA A 20 0.15 -10.16 -8.10
CA ALA A 20 0.24 -11.10 -7.00
C ALA A 20 1.22 -12.24 -7.33
N VAL A 21 1.15 -12.83 -8.51
CA VAL A 21 2.13 -13.85 -8.92
C VAL A 21 3.55 -13.26 -8.89
N LEU A 22 3.78 -12.07 -9.43
CA LEU A 22 5.11 -11.46 -9.44
C LEU A 22 5.64 -11.11 -8.03
N ALA A 23 4.76 -10.68 -7.12
CA ALA A 23 5.12 -10.31 -5.76
C ALA A 23 5.39 -11.54 -4.88
N PHE A 24 4.59 -12.60 -4.98
CA PHE A 24 4.64 -13.75 -4.08
C PHE A 24 5.41 -14.96 -4.64
N ALA A 25 5.53 -15.09 -5.96
CA ALA A 25 6.19 -16.26 -6.55
C ALA A 25 7.67 -16.32 -6.17
N ARG A 26 8.06 -17.46 -5.59
CA ARG A 26 9.42 -17.74 -5.13
C ARG A 26 9.98 -16.64 -4.22
N LEU A 27 9.21 -16.23 -3.21
CA LEU A 27 9.66 -15.24 -2.22
C LEU A 27 10.93 -15.69 -1.47
N ASN A 28 11.14 -17.01 -1.38
CA ASN A 28 12.31 -17.67 -0.81
C ASN A 28 13.41 -18.00 -1.86
N ALA A 29 13.39 -17.40 -3.06
CA ALA A 29 14.32 -17.76 -4.13
C ALA A 29 15.77 -17.34 -3.87
N PHE A 30 15.96 -16.28 -3.09
CA PHE A 30 17.26 -15.67 -2.83
C PHE A 30 17.41 -15.42 -1.33
N GLY A 31 18.61 -15.65 -0.82
CA GLY A 31 18.97 -15.42 0.58
C GLY A 31 18.89 -13.94 0.96
N ILE A 32 19.04 -13.64 2.25
CA ILE A 32 19.40 -12.29 2.68
C ILE A 32 20.85 -12.02 2.24
N TRP A 33 21.03 -11.10 1.29
CA TRP A 33 22.35 -10.77 0.73
C TRP A 33 22.80 -9.35 1.07
N ASP A 34 21.88 -8.46 1.42
CA ASP A 34 22.16 -7.09 1.83
C ASP A 34 22.35 -7.04 3.36
N PRO A 35 23.51 -6.58 3.88
CA PRO A 35 23.74 -6.41 5.31
C PRO A 35 22.68 -5.56 6.01
N TRP A 36 22.11 -4.57 5.32
CA TRP A 36 21.07 -3.71 5.89
C TRP A 36 19.73 -4.46 6.04
N GLU A 37 19.41 -5.36 5.12
CA GLU A 37 18.23 -6.23 5.21
C GLU A 37 18.37 -7.19 6.41
N LEU A 38 19.57 -7.73 6.64
CA LEU A 38 19.85 -8.57 7.81
C LEU A 38 19.62 -7.81 9.13
N SER A 39 20.05 -6.55 9.21
CA SER A 39 19.81 -5.73 10.41
C SER A 39 18.32 -5.53 10.72
N VAL A 40 17.47 -5.40 9.69
CA VAL A 40 16.01 -5.31 9.84
C VAL A 40 15.44 -6.64 10.35
N ALA A 41 15.92 -7.74 9.79
CA ALA A 41 15.51 -9.09 10.16
C ALA A 41 15.85 -9.40 11.62
N ASP A 42 17.07 -9.07 12.07
CA ASP A 42 17.48 -9.30 13.45
C ASP A 42 16.67 -8.45 14.44
N LEU A 43 16.43 -7.18 14.12
CA LEU A 43 15.59 -6.32 14.94
C LEU A 43 14.14 -6.86 15.03
N ALA A 44 13.57 -7.28 13.91
CA ALA A 44 12.23 -7.87 13.90
C ALA A 44 12.17 -9.19 14.66
N ARG A 45 13.24 -10.00 14.63
CA ARG A 45 13.37 -11.23 15.41
C ARG A 45 13.41 -10.96 16.91
N GLN A 46 14.17 -9.95 17.35
CA GLN A 46 14.21 -9.52 18.76
C GLN A 46 12.83 -9.07 19.24
N LEU A 47 12.13 -8.24 18.45
CA LEU A 47 10.77 -7.80 18.77
C LEU A 47 9.78 -8.98 18.82
N ALA A 48 9.91 -9.96 17.92
CA ALA A 48 9.10 -11.17 17.94
C ALA A 48 9.36 -12.04 19.18
N ALA A 49 10.56 -11.97 19.77
CA ALA A 49 10.92 -12.62 21.03
C ALA A 49 10.49 -11.82 22.29
N GLY A 50 9.92 -10.62 22.11
CA GLY A 50 9.52 -9.74 23.22
C GLY A 50 10.66 -8.90 23.80
N GLU A 51 11.81 -8.83 23.13
CA GLU A 51 12.94 -8.01 23.55
C GLU A 51 12.73 -6.53 23.19
N ALA A 52 13.26 -5.63 24.00
CA ALA A 52 13.22 -4.19 23.73
C ALA A 52 14.22 -3.82 22.63
N GLY A 53 13.75 -3.73 21.38
CA GLY A 53 14.55 -3.27 20.24
C GLY A 53 14.59 -1.74 20.17
N ALA A 54 15.79 -1.16 20.08
CA ALA A 54 15.94 0.26 19.77
C ALA A 54 15.51 0.52 18.32
N LEU A 55 14.54 1.41 18.14
CA LEU A 55 14.00 1.78 16.83
C LEU A 55 14.60 3.10 16.36
N ASP A 56 15.62 3.02 15.50
CA ASP A 56 16.21 4.20 14.85
C ASP A 56 15.41 4.64 13.60
N ARG A 57 14.29 3.97 13.32
CA ARG A 57 13.48 4.14 12.12
C ARG A 57 11.99 4.01 12.48
N PRO A 58 11.08 4.47 11.60
CA PRO A 58 9.65 4.33 11.85
C PRO A 58 9.24 2.86 12.12
N PRO A 59 8.42 2.61 13.16
CA PRO A 59 8.22 1.26 13.73
C PRO A 59 7.46 0.29 12.83
N LEU A 60 6.51 0.77 12.02
CA LEU A 60 5.44 -0.07 11.49
C LEU A 60 5.96 -1.19 10.60
N THR A 61 6.93 -0.91 9.74
CA THR A 61 7.52 -1.91 8.84
C THR A 61 8.15 -3.05 9.64
N VAL A 62 8.94 -2.73 10.67
CA VAL A 62 9.61 -3.74 11.50
C VAL A 62 8.58 -4.54 12.31
N TRP A 63 7.52 -3.90 12.81
CA TRP A 63 6.43 -4.58 13.49
C TRP A 63 5.70 -5.56 12.57
N LEU A 64 5.40 -5.18 11.34
CA LEU A 64 4.78 -6.07 10.36
C LEU A 64 5.65 -7.31 10.09
N ILE A 65 6.95 -7.11 9.94
CA ILE A 65 7.92 -8.19 9.77
C ILE A 65 7.96 -9.10 11.01
N ALA A 66 8.02 -8.52 12.21
CA ALA A 66 8.00 -9.26 13.47
C ALA A 66 6.72 -10.10 13.61
N GLN A 67 5.56 -9.56 13.23
CA GLN A 67 4.30 -10.32 13.18
C GLN A 67 4.39 -11.50 12.19
N GLY A 68 5.04 -11.31 11.03
CA GLY A 68 5.32 -12.40 10.09
C GLY A 68 6.14 -13.53 10.75
N PHE A 69 7.18 -13.18 11.52
CA PHE A 69 7.97 -14.14 12.27
C PHE A 69 7.20 -14.84 13.40
N THR A 70 6.36 -14.11 14.14
CA THR A 70 5.53 -14.68 15.20
C THR A 70 4.51 -15.68 14.66
N LEU A 71 3.90 -15.39 13.50
CA LEU A 71 2.84 -16.22 12.93
C LEU A 71 3.35 -17.45 12.18
N PHE A 72 4.48 -17.34 11.47
CA PHE A 72 4.96 -18.38 10.55
C PHE A 72 6.34 -18.94 10.91
N GLY A 73 6.95 -18.49 12.01
CA GLY A 73 8.32 -18.84 12.38
C GLY A 73 9.36 -17.98 11.67
N ILE A 74 10.62 -18.11 12.10
CA ILE A 74 11.75 -17.31 11.61
C ILE A 74 12.26 -17.93 10.30
N HIS A 75 11.75 -17.42 9.18
CA HIS A 75 12.16 -17.76 7.83
C HIS A 75 12.25 -16.49 6.98
N GLU A 76 13.10 -16.46 5.95
CA GLU A 76 13.22 -15.26 5.12
C GLU A 76 11.89 -14.89 4.44
N TRP A 77 11.15 -15.90 3.97
CA TRP A 77 9.86 -15.68 3.31
C TRP A 77 8.79 -15.17 4.28
N SER A 78 8.82 -15.54 5.57
CA SER A 78 7.80 -15.08 6.52
C SER A 78 7.96 -13.60 6.86
N GLY A 79 9.20 -13.12 6.93
CA GLY A 79 9.48 -11.69 7.07
C GLY A 79 9.18 -10.87 5.82
N ARG A 80 9.34 -11.45 4.62
CA ARG A 80 9.03 -10.80 3.33
C ARG A 80 7.53 -10.83 2.99
N LEU A 81 6.76 -11.74 3.57
CA LEU A 81 5.34 -11.90 3.27
C LEU A 81 4.52 -10.63 3.54
N PRO A 82 4.62 -9.96 4.71
CA PRO A 82 3.96 -8.68 4.96
C PRO A 82 4.35 -7.58 3.96
N MET A 83 5.58 -7.60 3.47
CA MET A 83 6.09 -6.66 2.46
C MET A 83 5.40 -6.88 1.12
N ALA A 84 5.30 -8.14 0.68
CA ALA A 84 4.65 -8.51 -0.57
C ALA A 84 3.14 -8.22 -0.53
N MET A 85 2.49 -8.47 0.61
CA MET A 85 1.10 -8.11 0.85
C MET A 85 0.89 -6.59 0.77
N SER A 86 1.80 -5.81 1.36
CA SER A 86 1.73 -4.36 1.30
C SER A 86 1.92 -3.84 -0.12
N GLY A 87 2.86 -4.41 -0.88
CA GLY A 87 3.07 -4.08 -2.28
C GLY A 87 1.83 -4.36 -3.14
N LEU A 88 1.23 -5.55 -3.01
CA LEU A 88 -0.02 -5.86 -3.70
C LEU A 88 -1.16 -4.90 -3.30
N GLY A 89 -1.25 -4.57 -2.02
CA GLY A 89 -2.21 -3.58 -1.51
C GLY A 89 -2.01 -2.19 -2.12
N ALA A 90 -0.77 -1.72 -2.22
CA ALA A 90 -0.46 -0.43 -2.83
C ALA A 90 -0.89 -0.38 -4.32
N VAL A 91 -0.65 -1.45 -5.08
CA VAL A 91 -1.10 -1.56 -6.47
C VAL A 91 -2.63 -1.61 -6.57
N ALA A 92 -3.29 -2.32 -5.64
CA ALA A 92 -4.75 -2.36 -5.59
C ALA A 92 -5.35 -0.98 -5.27
N LEU A 93 -4.75 -0.20 -4.37
CA LEU A 93 -5.16 1.17 -4.10
C LEU A 93 -4.90 2.10 -5.29
N CYS A 94 -3.76 1.93 -5.99
CA CYS A 94 -3.47 2.65 -7.23
C CYS A 94 -4.53 2.36 -8.31
N PHE A 95 -4.88 1.09 -8.51
CA PHE A 95 -6.00 0.70 -9.38
C PHE A 95 -7.27 1.43 -8.97
N TRP A 96 -7.63 1.38 -7.69
CA TRP A 96 -8.92 1.91 -7.24
C TRP A 96 -9.00 3.42 -7.37
N LEU A 97 -7.92 4.12 -7.01
CA LEU A 97 -7.76 5.56 -7.18
C LEU A 97 -7.98 5.96 -8.64
N VAL A 98 -7.21 5.39 -9.57
CA VAL A 98 -7.32 5.75 -10.98
C VAL A 98 -8.66 5.29 -11.56
N ALA A 99 -9.17 4.14 -11.15
CA ALA A 99 -10.49 3.65 -11.59
C ALA A 99 -11.63 4.57 -11.15
N ARG A 100 -11.49 5.23 -9.99
CA ARG A 100 -12.46 6.18 -9.45
C ARG A 100 -12.52 7.47 -10.27
N PHE A 101 -11.38 8.01 -10.70
CA PHE A 101 -11.30 9.33 -11.34
C PHE A 101 -11.18 9.28 -12.87
N ALA A 102 -10.51 8.27 -13.43
CA ALA A 102 -10.25 8.11 -14.86
C ALA A 102 -10.89 6.85 -15.47
N GLY A 103 -11.68 6.12 -14.68
CA GLY A 103 -12.40 4.93 -15.12
C GLY A 103 -11.59 3.63 -15.06
N ARG A 104 -12.30 2.50 -15.04
CA ARG A 104 -11.72 1.16 -14.77
C ARG A 104 -10.63 0.74 -15.74
N ARG A 105 -10.73 1.14 -17.01
CA ARG A 105 -9.72 0.82 -18.03
C ARG A 105 -8.39 1.49 -17.68
N ALA A 106 -8.41 2.78 -17.39
CA ALA A 106 -7.22 3.52 -16.95
C ALA A 106 -6.65 2.93 -15.66
N GLY A 107 -7.51 2.59 -14.69
CA GLY A 107 -7.06 1.95 -13.44
C GLY A 107 -6.37 0.61 -13.66
N THR A 108 -6.87 -0.21 -14.60
CA THR A 108 -6.24 -1.50 -14.92
C THR A 108 -4.84 -1.31 -15.48
N TRP A 109 -4.67 -0.35 -16.39
CA TRP A 109 -3.35 0.00 -16.93
C TRP A 109 -2.43 0.58 -15.85
N ALA A 110 -2.92 1.44 -14.96
CA ALA A 110 -2.14 1.97 -13.86
C ALA A 110 -1.61 0.86 -12.95
N ALA A 111 -2.44 -0.13 -12.61
CA ALA A 111 -1.99 -1.28 -11.82
C ALA A 111 -0.97 -2.17 -12.56
N LEU A 112 -1.14 -2.39 -13.86
CA LEU A 112 -0.15 -3.13 -14.65
C LEU A 112 1.19 -2.38 -14.67
N VAL A 113 1.19 -1.09 -14.99
CA VAL A 113 2.41 -0.27 -15.05
C VAL A 113 3.12 -0.22 -13.69
N ALA A 114 2.36 0.06 -12.61
CA ALA A 114 2.93 0.12 -11.27
C ALA A 114 3.44 -1.25 -10.81
N GLY A 115 2.64 -2.30 -10.99
CA GLY A 115 2.96 -3.65 -10.54
C GLY A 115 3.98 -4.40 -11.40
N SER A 116 4.23 -3.96 -12.64
CA SER A 116 5.32 -4.47 -13.49
C SER A 116 6.63 -3.69 -13.32
N SER A 117 6.64 -2.61 -12.53
CA SER A 117 7.85 -1.82 -12.29
C SER A 117 8.88 -2.66 -11.53
N PRO A 118 10.08 -2.89 -12.09
CA PRO A 118 11.11 -3.70 -11.42
C PRO A 118 11.49 -3.14 -10.06
N LEU A 119 11.61 -1.81 -9.94
CA LEU A 119 11.96 -1.14 -8.69
C LEU A 119 10.87 -1.31 -7.62
N PHE A 120 9.60 -1.27 -8.03
CA PHE A 120 8.48 -1.49 -7.13
C PHE A 120 8.46 -2.93 -6.61
N LEU A 121 8.58 -3.92 -7.51
CA LEU A 121 8.59 -5.33 -7.15
C LEU A 121 9.77 -5.68 -6.26
N PHE A 122 10.94 -5.11 -6.52
CA PHE A 122 12.11 -5.28 -5.68
C PHE A 122 11.85 -4.82 -4.23
N ASN A 123 11.27 -3.62 -4.07
CA ASN A 123 10.86 -3.08 -2.77
C ASN A 123 9.75 -3.90 -2.09
N ALA A 124 8.85 -4.53 -2.86
CA ALA A 124 7.81 -5.39 -2.31
C ALA A 124 8.33 -6.76 -1.85
N ARG A 125 9.53 -7.17 -2.27
CA ARG A 125 10.08 -8.51 -2.03
C ARG A 125 11.24 -8.55 -1.05
N GLN A 126 11.66 -7.41 -0.49
CA GLN A 126 12.71 -7.33 0.52
C GLN A 126 12.18 -6.81 1.85
N MET A 127 12.80 -7.23 2.95
CA MET A 127 12.44 -6.77 4.29
C MET A 127 12.84 -5.30 4.53
N LEU A 128 13.87 -4.81 3.82
CA LEU A 128 14.28 -3.40 3.83
C LEU A 128 13.37 -2.50 2.95
N GLY A 129 12.52 -3.08 2.12
CA GLY A 129 11.79 -2.34 1.10
C GLY A 129 10.73 -1.38 1.63
N ALA A 130 10.35 -0.40 0.81
CA ALA A 130 9.40 0.65 1.20
C ALA A 130 7.92 0.31 0.94
N ALA A 131 7.57 -0.95 0.68
CA ALA A 131 6.23 -1.34 0.24
C ALA A 131 5.09 -0.98 1.22
N PRO A 132 5.23 -1.13 2.56
CA PRO A 132 4.25 -0.62 3.52
C PRO A 132 4.03 0.89 3.39
N GLY A 133 5.12 1.65 3.18
CA GLY A 133 5.06 3.09 2.95
C GLY A 133 4.28 3.46 1.68
N PHE A 134 4.53 2.75 0.57
CA PHE A 134 3.77 2.96 -0.67
C PHE A 134 2.27 2.72 -0.48
N LEU A 135 1.90 1.66 0.26
CA LEU A 135 0.50 1.36 0.57
C LEU A 135 -0.14 2.48 1.38
N THR A 136 0.50 2.92 2.46
CA THR A 136 -0.05 3.94 3.34
C THR A 136 -0.12 5.30 2.66
N SER A 137 0.88 5.69 1.85
CA SER A 137 0.84 6.95 1.09
C SER A 137 -0.24 6.93 0.00
N ALA A 138 -0.44 5.80 -0.68
CA ALA A 138 -1.55 5.64 -1.61
C ALA A 138 -2.91 5.75 -0.91
N ALA A 139 -3.03 5.19 0.31
CA ALA A 139 -4.24 5.31 1.13
C ALA A 139 -4.51 6.77 1.55
N VAL A 140 -3.47 7.52 1.97
CA VAL A 140 -3.59 8.95 2.29
C VAL A 140 -4.11 9.73 1.10
N PHE A 141 -3.49 9.56 -0.08
CA PHE A 141 -3.90 10.29 -1.29
C PHE A 141 -5.35 9.99 -1.67
N LEU A 142 -5.71 8.71 -1.69
CA LEU A 142 -7.04 8.23 -2.02
C LEU A 142 -8.10 8.75 -1.05
N CYS A 143 -7.85 8.72 0.26
CA CYS A 143 -8.79 9.21 1.26
C CYS A 143 -8.93 10.73 1.17
N ALA A 144 -7.83 11.47 0.99
CA ALA A 144 -7.85 12.92 0.82
C ALA A 144 -8.65 13.32 -0.43
N MET A 145 -8.36 12.71 -1.58
CA MET A 145 -9.07 12.98 -2.83
C MET A 145 -10.54 12.56 -2.77
N SER A 146 -10.87 11.46 -2.09
CA SER A 146 -12.26 11.00 -1.99
C SER A 146 -13.09 11.80 -0.98
N ALA A 147 -12.46 12.38 0.04
CA ALA A 147 -13.08 13.32 0.98
C ALA A 147 -13.38 14.66 0.30
N VAL A 148 -12.55 15.09 -0.65
CA VAL A 148 -12.78 16.34 -1.40
C VAL A 148 -13.78 16.13 -2.53
N PHE A 149 -13.56 15.10 -3.35
CA PHE A 149 -14.42 14.75 -4.47
C PHE A 149 -15.38 13.62 -4.08
N LEU A 150 -16.39 13.95 -3.27
CA LEU A 150 -17.45 13.00 -2.96
C LEU A 150 -18.24 12.63 -4.22
N PRO A 151 -18.71 11.37 -4.34
CA PRO A 151 -19.61 11.00 -5.43
C PRO A 151 -20.88 11.85 -5.34
N ALA A 152 -21.09 12.74 -6.30
CA ALA A 152 -22.33 13.48 -6.44
C ALA A 152 -23.39 12.54 -7.03
N HIS A 153 -24.09 11.81 -6.16
CA HIS A 153 -25.31 11.13 -6.57
C HIS A 153 -26.48 12.11 -6.44
N PRO A 154 -27.15 12.51 -7.54
CA PRO A 154 -28.19 13.54 -7.53
C PRO A 154 -29.44 13.21 -6.70
N ALA A 155 -29.55 11.98 -6.16
CA ALA A 155 -30.61 11.54 -5.26
C ALA A 155 -30.08 11.01 -3.91
N ALA A 156 -28.80 11.22 -3.58
CA ALA A 156 -28.25 10.72 -2.32
C ALA A 156 -28.76 11.56 -1.14
N ASP A 157 -29.42 10.89 -0.20
CA ASP A 157 -29.75 11.44 1.11
C ASP A 157 -28.55 12.19 1.71
N GLU A 158 -28.78 13.41 2.18
CA GLU A 158 -27.76 14.23 2.85
C GLU A 158 -27.07 13.46 4.00
N LYS A 159 -27.80 12.57 4.68
CA LYS A 159 -27.26 11.65 5.69
C LYS A 159 -26.21 10.69 5.12
N ARG A 160 -26.44 10.10 3.95
CA ARG A 160 -25.49 9.19 3.27
C ARG A 160 -24.23 9.94 2.84
N ARG A 161 -24.39 11.19 2.38
CA ARG A 161 -23.26 12.06 2.01
C ARG A 161 -22.37 12.36 3.22
N ARG A 162 -22.97 12.75 4.34
CA ARG A 162 -22.24 13.00 5.61
C ARG A 162 -21.55 11.76 6.14
N LEU A 163 -22.22 10.61 6.07
CA LEU A 163 -21.62 9.33 6.46
C LEU A 163 -20.41 9.00 5.57
N ALA A 164 -20.53 9.13 4.25
CA ALA A 164 -19.43 8.90 3.32
C ALA A 164 -18.24 9.84 3.60
N LEU A 165 -18.50 11.14 3.82
CA LEU A 165 -17.47 12.10 4.19
C LEU A 165 -16.79 11.69 5.51
N GLY A 166 -17.57 11.34 6.54
CA GLY A 166 -17.04 10.88 7.82
C GLY A 166 -16.15 9.65 7.69
N LEU A 167 -16.53 8.68 6.85
CA LEU A 167 -15.72 7.50 6.57
C LEU A 167 -14.41 7.84 5.85
N TRP A 168 -14.44 8.76 4.88
CA TRP A 168 -13.21 9.17 4.18
C TRP A 168 -12.27 9.98 5.07
N LEU A 169 -12.80 10.85 5.93
CA LEU A 169 -12.00 11.60 6.90
C LEU A 169 -11.41 10.69 7.97
N ALA A 170 -12.17 9.70 8.47
CA ALA A 170 -11.66 8.69 9.39
C ALA A 170 -10.57 7.84 8.72
N GLY A 171 -10.79 7.39 7.48
CA GLY A 171 -9.78 6.69 6.68
C GLY A 171 -8.53 7.53 6.46
N LEU A 172 -8.68 8.82 6.17
CA LEU A 172 -7.57 9.76 6.04
C LEU A 172 -6.77 9.85 7.35
N ALA A 173 -7.42 10.08 8.48
CA ALA A 173 -6.76 10.16 9.78
C ALA A 173 -5.96 8.90 10.10
N VAL A 174 -6.55 7.71 9.91
CA VAL A 174 -5.87 6.44 10.11
C VAL A 174 -4.68 6.29 9.16
N SER A 175 -4.88 6.55 7.87
CA SER A 175 -3.80 6.41 6.88
C SER A 175 -2.64 7.37 7.10
N VAL A 176 -2.89 8.59 7.60
CA VAL A 176 -1.85 9.57 7.95
C VAL A 176 -1.00 9.06 9.11
N VAL A 177 -1.62 8.54 10.16
CA VAL A 177 -0.90 7.94 11.30
C VAL A 177 -0.05 6.77 10.82
N LEU A 178 -0.64 5.85 10.04
CA LEU A 178 0.10 4.69 9.53
C LEU A 178 1.27 5.12 8.62
N ALA A 179 1.07 6.09 7.72
CA ALA A 179 2.12 6.59 6.84
C ALA A 179 3.27 7.28 7.61
N ALA A 180 2.94 8.01 8.68
CA ALA A 180 3.93 8.57 9.58
C ALA A 180 4.73 7.46 10.29
N MET A 181 4.09 6.35 10.65
CA MET A 181 4.72 5.21 11.30
C MET A 181 5.51 4.28 10.35
N THR A 182 5.33 4.37 9.03
CA THR A 182 6.12 3.61 8.04
C THR A 182 7.34 4.36 7.52
N SER A 183 7.17 5.65 7.20
CA SER A 183 8.15 6.41 6.43
C SER A 183 8.38 7.82 6.98
N GLY A 184 7.71 8.17 8.08
CA GLY A 184 7.70 9.53 8.62
C GLY A 184 6.76 10.46 7.88
N VAL A 185 6.48 11.62 8.48
CA VAL A 185 5.54 12.62 7.93
C VAL A 185 6.04 13.18 6.60
N LEU A 186 7.36 13.43 6.49
CA LEU A 186 7.95 14.08 5.32
C LEU A 186 7.86 13.24 4.05
N LEU A 187 7.98 11.91 4.14
CA LEU A 187 7.92 11.02 2.98
C LEU A 187 6.55 10.39 2.82
N GLY A 188 5.94 9.94 3.94
CA GLY A 188 4.70 9.19 3.90
C GLY A 188 3.45 10.05 3.71
N VAL A 189 3.42 11.24 4.29
CA VAL A 189 2.22 12.08 4.42
C VAL A 189 2.27 13.33 3.56
N ALA A 190 3.39 14.05 3.56
CA ALA A 190 3.47 15.34 2.87
C ALA A 190 3.29 15.22 1.35
N PRO A 191 3.95 14.31 0.61
CA PRO A 191 3.79 14.21 -0.84
C PRO A 191 2.35 13.95 -1.31
N PRO A 192 1.60 12.96 -0.76
CA PRO A 192 0.23 12.73 -1.20
C PRO A 192 -0.71 13.90 -0.83
N LEU A 193 -0.54 14.55 0.33
CA LEU A 193 -1.38 15.70 0.68
C LEU A 193 -1.08 16.92 -0.18
N LEU A 194 0.19 17.18 -0.51
CA LEU A 194 0.56 18.26 -1.43
C LEU A 194 0.04 18.00 -2.84
N ALA A 195 0.17 16.77 -3.33
CA ALA A 195 -0.39 16.37 -4.62
C ALA A 195 -1.92 16.55 -4.65
N ALA A 196 -2.61 16.20 -3.56
CA ALA A 196 -4.03 16.46 -3.41
C ALA A 196 -4.34 17.97 -3.42
N GLY A 197 -3.57 18.78 -2.69
CA GLY A 197 -3.72 20.24 -2.69
C GLY A 197 -3.55 20.86 -4.07
N VAL A 198 -2.53 20.44 -4.83
CA VAL A 198 -2.30 20.89 -6.21
C VAL A 198 -3.46 20.48 -7.12
N ALA A 199 -3.95 19.25 -7.01
CA ALA A 199 -5.07 18.76 -7.82
C ALA A 199 -6.39 19.50 -7.54
N ILE A 200 -6.53 20.12 -6.37
CA ILE A 200 -7.70 20.95 -6.01
C ILE A 200 -7.55 22.38 -6.53
N ALA A 201 -6.31 22.87 -6.65
CA ALA A 201 -6.02 24.22 -7.10
C ALA A 201 -5.93 24.36 -8.63
N ALA A 202 -5.75 23.26 -9.35
CA ALA A 202 -5.68 23.20 -10.82
C ALA A 202 -7.07 23.08 -11.46
#